data_AF-A0A3S9PCN3-F1
#
_entry.id   AF-A0A3S9PCN3-F1
#
_cell.length_a   1.000
_cell.length_b   1.000
_cell.length_c   1.000
_cell.angle_alpha   90.00
_cell.angle_beta   90.00
_cell.angle_gamma   90.00
#
_symmetry.space_group_name_H-M   'P 1'
#
loop_
_entity.id
_entity.type
_entity.pdbx_description
1 polymer ?
#
loop_
_entity_poly.entity_id
_entity_poly.type
_entity_poly.pdbx_seq_one_letter_code
_entity_poly.pdbx_strand_id
1 'polypeptide(L)'
;MADDSLRADVLDELGDDRIEELAQELGTDTEGAKQVVAATVDELPAELTGGGPPGGALGLGGLGGGLAGGLGGGLMSGVLSKITRPVAEAVAKRTGLPPATVAKALELLLPVVMTTIAKRRKR
;
A
#
# COMPACT_ATOMS: atom_id res chain seq x y z
N MET A 1 -3.67 -9.09 14.87
CA MET A 1 -5.06 -8.68 15.23
C MET A 1 -5.48 -7.40 14.55
N ALA A 2 -4.78 -6.26 14.73
CA ALA A 2 -5.12 -5.03 14.01
C ALA A 2 -4.96 -5.19 12.49
N ASP A 3 -3.83 -5.77 12.05
CA ASP A 3 -3.52 -5.99 10.64
C ASP A 3 -4.45 -7.03 10.00
N ASP A 4 -4.81 -8.10 10.74
CA ASP A 4 -5.79 -9.09 10.27
C ASP A 4 -7.17 -8.47 10.05
N SER A 5 -7.60 -7.56 10.94
CA SER A 5 -8.88 -6.87 10.79
C SER A 5 -8.85 -5.88 9.63
N LEU A 6 -7.76 -5.14 9.44
CA LEU A 6 -7.59 -4.24 8.30
C LEU A 6 -7.54 -5.03 6.98
N ARG A 7 -6.85 -6.17 6.96
CA ARG A 7 -6.81 -7.07 5.80
C ARG A 7 -8.21 -7.53 5.42
N ALA A 8 -9.01 -7.97 6.39
CA ALA A 8 -10.40 -8.36 6.14
C ALA A 8 -11.22 -7.19 5.59
N ASP A 9 -11.09 -5.99 6.18
CA ASP A 9 -11.78 -4.79 5.73
C ASP A 9 -11.37 -4.39 4.28
N VAL A 10 -10.10 -4.61 3.90
CA VAL A 10 -9.61 -4.32 2.53
C VAL A 10 -10.11 -5.36 1.53
N LEU A 11 -10.13 -6.64 1.91
CA LEU A 11 -10.65 -7.71 1.06
C LEU A 11 -12.16 -7.55 0.83
N ASP A 12 -12.91 -7.15 1.86
CA ASP A 12 -14.34 -6.83 1.76
C ASP A 12 -14.58 -5.60 0.86
N GLU A 13 -13.76 -4.56 0.98
CA GLU A 13 -13.86 -3.36 0.13
C GLU A 13 -13.53 -3.64 -1.34
N LEU A 14 -12.58 -4.55 -1.62
CA LEU A 14 -12.30 -4.99 -2.98
C LEU A 14 -13.50 -5.78 -3.55
N GLY A 15 -14.01 -6.73 -2.77
CA GLY A 15 -15.00 -7.68 -3.26
C GLY A 15 -14.42 -8.66 -4.27
N ASP A 16 -15.19 -9.71 -4.59
CA ASP A 16 -14.73 -10.82 -5.41
C ASP A 16 -14.37 -10.38 -6.85
N ASP A 17 -15.16 -9.48 -7.45
CA ASP A 17 -14.94 -8.98 -8.81
C ASP A 17 -13.55 -8.32 -8.98
N ARG A 18 -13.17 -7.46 -8.03
CA ARG A 18 -11.87 -6.75 -8.08
C ARG A 18 -10.71 -7.67 -7.73
N ILE A 19 -10.94 -8.67 -6.87
CA ILE A 19 -9.92 -9.69 -6.58
C ILE A 19 -9.67 -10.53 -7.83
N GLU A 20 -10.70 -10.85 -8.61
CA GLU A 20 -10.55 -11.57 -9.87
C GLU A 20 -9.82 -10.73 -10.93
N GLU A 21 -10.19 -9.45 -11.08
CA GLU A 21 -9.46 -8.51 -11.96
C GLU A 21 -7.99 -8.41 -11.57
N LEU A 22 -7.70 -8.25 -10.28
CA LEU A 22 -6.34 -8.24 -9.76
C LEU A 22 -5.61 -9.56 -10.04
N ALA A 23 -6.26 -10.71 -9.91
CA ALA A 23 -5.67 -12.00 -10.22
C ALA A 23 -5.27 -12.10 -11.70
N GLN A 24 -6.14 -11.66 -12.61
CA GLN A 24 -5.87 -11.64 -14.05
C GLN A 24 -4.68 -10.73 -14.39
N GLU A 25 -4.63 -9.53 -13.81
CA GLU A 25 -3.52 -8.60 -14.02
C GLU A 25 -2.19 -9.11 -13.48
N LEU A 26 -2.23 -9.79 -12.34
CA LEU A 26 -1.06 -10.38 -11.70
C LEU A 26 -0.60 -11.68 -12.37
N GLY A 27 -1.43 -12.28 -13.23
CA GLY A 27 -1.18 -13.59 -13.82
C GLY A 27 -1.22 -14.72 -12.80
N THR A 28 -2.07 -14.61 -11.78
CA THR A 28 -2.25 -15.57 -10.68
C THR A 28 -3.74 -15.94 -10.52
N ASP A 29 -4.06 -16.83 -9.60
CA ASP A 29 -5.42 -17.12 -9.17
C ASP A 29 -5.93 -16.16 -8.08
N THR A 30 -7.23 -16.24 -7.78
CA THR A 30 -7.89 -15.43 -6.73
C THR A 30 -7.19 -15.53 -5.38
N GLU A 31 -6.66 -16.70 -5.03
CA GLU A 31 -5.93 -16.92 -3.77
C GLU A 31 -4.56 -16.21 -3.77
N GLY A 32 -3.82 -16.25 -4.87
CA GLY A 32 -2.59 -15.47 -5.03
C GLY A 32 -2.82 -13.96 -5.01
N ALA A 33 -3.93 -13.48 -5.59
CA ALA A 33 -4.32 -12.07 -5.49
C ALA A 33 -4.62 -11.66 -4.04
N LYS A 34 -5.41 -12.47 -3.30
CA LYS A 34 -5.64 -12.26 -1.86
C LYS A 34 -4.34 -12.30 -1.06
N GLN A 35 -3.39 -13.15 -1.43
CA GLN A 35 -2.09 -13.23 -0.77
C GLN A 35 -1.25 -11.96 -0.98
N VAL A 36 -1.30 -11.35 -2.18
CA VAL A 36 -0.66 -10.05 -2.45
C VAL A 36 -1.28 -8.94 -1.61
N VAL A 37 -2.61 -8.90 -1.49
CA VAL A 37 -3.32 -7.95 -0.63
C VAL A 37 -2.91 -8.13 0.83
N ALA A 38 -2.92 -9.37 1.31
CA ALA A 38 -2.53 -9.72 2.67
C ALA A 38 -1.09 -9.29 2.97
N ALA A 39 -0.15 -9.64 2.09
CA ALA A 39 1.25 -9.26 2.23
C ALA A 39 1.43 -7.74 2.18
N THR A 40 0.67 -7.03 1.33
CA THR A 40 0.73 -5.57 1.25
C THR A 40 0.31 -4.94 2.57
N VAL A 41 -0.83 -5.35 3.13
CA VAL A 41 -1.31 -4.81 4.41
C VAL A 41 -0.35 -5.10 5.56
N ASP A 42 0.27 -6.27 5.58
CA ASP A 42 1.24 -6.66 6.61
C ASP A 42 2.53 -5.83 6.55
N GLU A 43 2.95 -5.43 5.35
CA GLU A 43 4.19 -4.66 5.13
C GLU A 43 3.96 -3.15 5.21
N LEU A 44 2.69 -2.69 5.31
CA LEU A 44 2.41 -1.27 5.49
C LEU A 44 2.84 -0.81 6.89
N PRO A 45 3.57 0.31 6.99
CA PRO A 45 3.96 0.87 8.27
C PRO A 45 2.72 1.20 9.13
N ALA A 46 2.81 0.91 10.43
CA ALA A 46 1.72 1.11 11.39
C ALA A 46 1.23 2.57 11.46
N GLU A 47 2.09 3.51 11.10
CA GLU A 47 1.80 4.94 10.99
C GLU A 47 0.76 5.24 9.90
N LEU A 48 0.72 4.44 8.82
CA LEU A 48 -0.29 4.58 7.76
C LEU A 48 -1.61 3.92 8.16
N THR A 49 -1.56 2.78 8.86
CA THR A 49 -2.73 1.95 9.18
C THR A 49 -3.51 2.42 10.42
N GLY A 50 -2.96 3.34 11.23
CA GLY A 50 -3.74 4.02 12.27
C GLY A 50 -3.05 4.27 13.62
N GLY A 51 -1.74 4.08 13.75
CA GLY A 51 -1.02 4.28 15.02
C GLY A 51 -0.33 5.63 15.22
N GLY A 52 -0.30 6.52 14.21
CA GLY A 52 0.45 7.78 14.26
C GLY A 52 -0.42 9.03 14.10
N PRO A 53 -0.04 10.19 14.68
CA PRO A 53 -0.80 11.44 14.57
C PRO A 53 -1.00 11.85 13.09
N PRO A 54 -2.13 12.52 12.75
CA PRO A 54 -2.54 12.87 11.39
C PRO A 54 -1.75 14.04 10.78
N GLY A 55 -0.42 14.00 10.91
CA GLY A 55 0.54 14.93 10.33
C GLY A 55 1.85 14.28 9.87
N GLY A 56 2.03 12.96 10.06
CA GLY A 56 3.25 12.24 9.64
C GLY A 56 3.18 11.63 8.23
N ALA A 57 2.00 11.59 7.62
CA ALA A 57 1.76 10.84 6.38
C ALA A 57 2.25 11.55 5.10
N LEU A 58 2.70 12.82 5.17
CA LEU A 58 3.12 13.60 4.00
C LEU A 58 4.38 14.47 4.26
N GLY A 59 5.30 13.97 5.09
CA GLY A 59 6.61 14.55 5.38
C GLY A 59 6.79 14.76 6.88
N LEU A 60 7.92 14.31 7.47
CA LEU A 60 8.51 14.80 8.75
C LEU A 60 9.56 13.87 9.40
N GLY A 61 10.12 12.88 8.70
CA GLY A 61 11.41 12.28 9.11
C GLY A 61 12.65 13.03 8.59
N GLY A 62 12.45 14.02 7.71
CA GLY A 62 13.53 14.77 7.03
C GLY A 62 13.28 16.28 6.97
N LEU A 63 12.52 16.84 7.91
CA LEU A 63 12.30 18.29 8.04
C LEU A 63 13.29 18.91 9.02
N GLY A 64 14.58 18.67 8.73
CA GLY A 64 15.71 19.41 9.30
C GLY A 64 16.34 20.43 8.33
N GLY A 65 15.88 20.54 7.09
CA GLY A 65 16.36 21.58 6.18
C GLY A 65 15.85 21.46 4.76
N GLY A 66 15.20 22.51 4.25
CA GLY A 66 14.92 22.63 2.81
C GLY A 66 13.54 23.14 2.41
N LEU A 67 12.94 24.09 3.14
CA LEU A 67 11.88 24.97 2.63
C LEU A 67 12.49 26.01 1.67
N ALA A 68 12.99 25.60 0.50
CA ALA A 68 13.25 26.48 -0.63
C ALA A 68 13.92 25.70 -1.77
N GLY A 69 13.23 25.54 -2.90
CA GLY A 69 13.90 25.28 -4.17
C GLY A 69 13.37 24.05 -4.90
N GLY A 70 12.59 24.29 -5.95
CA GLY A 70 12.47 23.33 -7.05
C GLY A 70 11.05 23.10 -7.53
N LEU A 71 10.59 23.99 -8.40
CA LEU A 71 9.66 23.65 -9.47
C LEU A 71 10.05 22.32 -10.14
N GLY A 72 9.12 21.37 -10.26
CA GLY A 72 9.22 20.25 -11.21
C GLY A 72 9.50 18.88 -10.63
N GLY A 73 8.46 18.03 -10.56
CA GLY A 73 8.49 16.61 -10.94
C GLY A 73 9.41 15.58 -10.25
N GLY A 74 10.37 15.94 -9.39
CA GLY A 74 11.43 15.00 -8.96
C GLY A 74 11.37 14.48 -7.52
N LEU A 75 10.72 15.19 -6.61
CA LEU A 75 10.88 14.92 -5.15
C LEU A 75 9.69 14.19 -4.51
N MET A 76 8.49 14.31 -5.07
CA MET A 76 7.32 13.50 -4.66
C MET A 76 7.46 12.02 -5.09
N SER A 77 8.17 11.74 -6.19
CA SER A 77 8.51 10.38 -6.62
C SER A 77 9.52 9.71 -5.68
N GLY A 78 10.52 10.45 -5.18
CA GLY A 78 11.60 9.88 -4.38
C GLY A 78 11.19 9.33 -3.00
N VAL A 79 10.12 9.85 -2.41
CA VAL A 79 9.63 9.40 -1.09
C VAL A 79 8.68 8.21 -1.25
N LEU A 80 7.77 8.24 -2.22
CA LEU A 80 6.96 7.06 -2.57
C LEU A 80 7.87 5.90 -2.94
N SER A 81 8.82 6.09 -3.85
CA SER A 81 9.76 5.04 -4.27
C SER A 81 10.69 4.52 -3.16
N LYS A 82 10.91 5.26 -2.06
CA LYS A 82 11.68 4.77 -0.91
C LYS A 82 10.87 3.91 0.07
N ILE A 83 9.55 4.03 0.07
CA ILE A 83 8.64 3.28 0.95
C ILE A 83 7.96 2.14 0.19
N THR A 84 7.49 2.40 -1.03
CA THR A 84 6.82 1.39 -1.86
C THR A 84 7.78 0.34 -2.39
N ARG A 85 9.06 0.65 -2.56
CA ARG A 85 10.05 -0.31 -3.05
C ARG A 85 10.37 -1.40 -2.02
N PRO A 86 10.64 -1.09 -0.73
CA PRO A 86 10.74 -2.10 0.32
C PRO A 86 9.50 -2.99 0.41
N VAL A 87 8.31 -2.38 0.38
CA VAL A 87 7.04 -3.11 0.44
C VAL A 87 6.87 -4.00 -0.79
N ALA A 88 7.12 -3.48 -2.00
CA ALA A 88 7.03 -4.25 -3.23
C ALA A 88 8.05 -5.42 -3.25
N GLU A 89 9.26 -5.20 -2.76
CA GLU A 89 10.28 -6.26 -2.67
C GLU A 89 9.93 -7.31 -1.62
N ALA A 90 9.37 -6.91 -0.48
CA ALA A 90 8.92 -7.83 0.58
C ALA A 90 7.71 -8.66 0.11
N VAL A 91 6.72 -8.01 -0.49
CA VAL A 91 5.55 -8.66 -1.09
C VAL A 91 5.99 -9.60 -2.21
N ALA A 92 6.85 -9.17 -3.14
CA ALA A 92 7.38 -10.01 -4.21
C ALA A 92 8.12 -11.25 -3.68
N LYS A 93 8.94 -11.11 -2.62
CA LYS A 93 9.60 -12.26 -1.97
C LYS A 93 8.60 -13.24 -1.35
N ARG A 94 7.49 -12.73 -0.80
CA ARG A 94 6.48 -13.53 -0.10
C ARG A 94 5.52 -14.25 -1.05
N THR A 95 5.23 -13.64 -2.19
CA THR A 95 4.28 -14.15 -3.19
C THR A 95 4.95 -14.85 -4.36
N GLY A 96 6.26 -14.64 -4.55
CA GLY A 96 7.00 -15.16 -5.71
C GLY A 96 6.74 -14.41 -7.01
N LEU A 97 5.96 -13.32 -6.98
CA LEU A 97 5.61 -12.53 -8.16
C LEU A 97 6.74 -11.55 -8.55
N PRO A 98 6.85 -11.19 -9.84
CA PRO A 98 7.82 -10.19 -10.28
C PRO A 98 7.59 -8.84 -9.57
N PRO A 99 8.64 -8.13 -9.11
CA PRO A 99 8.49 -6.84 -8.43
C PRO A 99 7.72 -5.78 -9.24
N ALA A 100 7.85 -5.81 -10.57
CA ALA A 100 7.10 -4.92 -11.46
C ALA A 100 5.58 -5.20 -11.44
N THR A 101 5.21 -6.48 -11.35
CA THR A 101 3.82 -6.93 -11.24
C THR A 101 3.22 -6.52 -9.89
N VAL A 102 3.99 -6.70 -8.82
CA VAL A 102 3.59 -6.25 -7.47
C VAL A 102 3.44 -4.73 -7.41
N ALA A 103 4.34 -3.95 -8.05
CA ALA A 103 4.23 -2.50 -8.06
C ALA A 103 2.93 -2.00 -8.69
N LYS A 104 2.47 -2.62 -9.79
CA LYS A 104 1.17 -2.32 -10.40
C LYS A 104 0.00 -2.68 -9.47
N ALA A 105 0.09 -3.83 -8.80
CA ALA A 105 -0.87 -4.22 -7.77
C ALA A 105 -1.01 -3.13 -6.70
N LEU A 106 0.13 -2.61 -6.21
CA LEU A 106 0.15 -1.56 -5.19
C LEU A 106 -0.53 -0.28 -5.69
N GLU A 107 -0.34 0.12 -6.94
CA GLU A 107 -1.02 1.29 -7.52
C GLU A 107 -2.54 1.16 -7.50
N LEU A 108 -3.07 -0.04 -7.75
CA LEU A 108 -4.51 -0.32 -7.70
C LEU A 108 -5.04 -0.51 -6.28
N LEU A 109 -4.23 -1.07 -5.38
CA LEU A 109 -4.61 -1.35 -4.00
C LEU A 109 -4.57 -0.11 -3.11
N LEU A 110 -3.65 0.84 -3.37
CA LEU A 110 -3.47 2.03 -2.55
C LEU A 110 -4.77 2.83 -2.34
N PRO A 111 -5.56 3.18 -3.38
CA PRO A 111 -6.83 3.88 -3.19
C PRO A 111 -7.81 3.12 -2.28
N VAL A 112 -7.84 1.79 -2.40
CA VAL A 112 -8.75 0.93 -1.64
C VAL A 112 -8.34 0.91 -0.18
N VAL A 113 -7.07 0.61 0.09
CA VAL A 113 -6.51 0.59 1.45
C VAL A 113 -6.73 1.93 2.16
N MET A 114 -6.49 3.05 1.48
CA MET A 114 -6.72 4.39 2.04
C MET A 114 -8.20 4.65 2.33
N THR A 115 -9.09 4.20 1.45
CA THR A 115 -10.54 4.30 1.64
C THR A 115 -10.99 3.46 2.85
N THR A 116 -10.50 2.23 2.97
CA THR A 116 -10.78 1.33 4.10
C THR A 116 -10.31 1.93 5.42
N ILE A 117 -9.07 2.46 5.48
CA ILE A 117 -8.54 3.14 6.66
C ILE A 117 -9.39 4.36 7.01
N ALA A 118 -9.80 5.16 6.02
CA ALA A 118 -10.65 6.33 6.24
C ALA A 118 -12.05 5.95 6.76
N LYS A 119 -12.66 4.86 6.24
CA LYS A 119 -13.94 4.32 6.75
C LYS A 119 -13.81 3.83 8.18
N ARG A 120 -12.70 3.15 8.50
CA ARG A 120 -12.44 2.62 9.83
C ARG A 120 -12.25 3.71 10.88
N ARG A 121 -11.61 4.84 10.54
CA ARG A 121 -11.48 6.01 11.44
C ARG A 121 -12.79 6.75 11.71
N LYS A 122 -13.81 6.55 10.87
CA LYS A 122 -15.15 7.15 11.04
C LYS A 122 -16.12 6.25 11.83
N ARG A 123 -15.73 4.99 12.09
CA ARG A 123 -16.47 4.07 12.97
C ARG A 123 -16.06 4.29 14.41
#